data_AF-A0A1G8H9K0-F1
#
_entry.id   AF-A0A1G8H9K0-F1
#
_cell.length_a   1.000
_cell.length_b   1.000
_cell.length_c   1.000
_cell.angle_alpha   90.00
_cell.angle_beta   90.00
_cell.angle_gamma   90.00
#
_symmetry.space_group_name_H-M   'P 1'
#
loop_
_entity.id
_entity.type
_entity.pdbx_description
1 polymer ?
#
loop_
_entity_poly.entity_id
_entity_poly.type
_entity_poly.pdbx_seq_one_letter_code
_entity_poly.pdbx_strand_id
1 'polypeptide(L)'
;MKKFVSAAAAVGLFASLAFPASADTTFSDVDDDYWAKDDIDFLVEENIINGFEDGSFRPSEPVKRQQAASMLTQALGLESENNPGYSDIEPDDATYDAIAAVTEAGIFSGKNGEFNPNDSLTRAQMAKVMTVAYDLSGEAAEDYADVDSSHWAYDYVSAVTANGIASGYEEDNTFRPSNETTRAQFAVFMTSALQDDDSEGGEEPGRGDEPERNEEIVQVLEDTLDAQFELDSYTLDGSMDLSMSFPMPEDLTEEEKEMLNESTQMTMDMSGAYQKDPMISEVIMEQTIPGFDETMIMPAIATDTKSYEYVYDAAFMGYPEEWQDKYIEIDYEDLLGEDADLLYDVEKQKEMVFDIYDVLIDNFGTEYFALHDSHESIPEDVSYEQVLSFSIEDEDLKDIITVVEESVIPELEGIFSQPGMASMLGGVTAQEASKLQSEAEADLDAFLDNLDIEAFDVHQAITEDDYIVYDTGNFDISYTDEEGTISFGISYDMAMDNFNEDVTFTYGLPESEDEIITFDEVIEWQEEQLEGIEDFEEVEAIETEE
;
A
#
# COMPACT_ATOMS: atom_id res chain seq x y z
N MET A 1 7.67 3.97 -23.17
CA MET A 1 8.72 3.81 -22.12
C MET A 1 8.24 4.19 -20.73
N LYS A 2 7.96 5.46 -20.38
CA LYS A 2 7.54 5.81 -19.00
C LYS A 2 6.25 5.11 -18.53
N LYS A 3 5.22 5.03 -19.39
CA LYS A 3 3.96 4.29 -19.13
C LYS A 3 4.12 2.78 -19.00
N PHE A 4 5.10 2.22 -19.72
CA PHE A 4 5.44 0.80 -19.68
C PHE A 4 6.15 0.42 -18.37
N VAL A 5 6.95 1.34 -17.82
CA VAL A 5 7.63 1.19 -16.52
C VAL A 5 6.65 1.36 -15.35
N SER A 6 5.63 2.23 -15.45
CA SER A 6 4.59 2.36 -14.42
C SER A 6 3.59 1.20 -14.39
N ALA A 7 3.21 0.63 -15.55
CA ALA A 7 2.35 -0.55 -15.58
C ALA A 7 3.05 -1.79 -14.99
N ALA A 8 4.34 -2.00 -15.26
CA ALA A 8 5.12 -3.08 -14.65
C ALA A 8 5.31 -2.90 -13.12
N ALA A 9 5.34 -1.66 -12.63
CA ALA A 9 5.49 -1.36 -11.20
C ALA A 9 4.23 -1.69 -10.37
N ALA A 10 3.03 -1.60 -10.95
CA ALA A 10 1.77 -1.92 -10.26
C ALA A 10 1.56 -3.42 -10.07
N VAL A 11 2.10 -4.26 -10.96
CA VAL A 11 1.91 -5.72 -10.92
C VAL A 11 3.06 -6.43 -10.17
N GLY A 12 4.24 -5.80 -10.05
CA GLY A 12 5.35 -6.26 -9.21
C GLY A 12 5.10 -6.16 -7.69
N LEU A 13 4.03 -5.49 -7.26
CA LEU A 13 3.57 -5.46 -5.86
C LEU A 13 3.11 -6.84 -5.37
N PHE A 14 2.64 -7.72 -6.25
CA PHE A 14 2.24 -9.10 -5.89
C PHE A 14 3.42 -10.05 -5.63
N ALA A 15 4.64 -9.73 -6.09
CA ALA A 15 5.80 -10.63 -6.07
C ALA A 15 7.00 -10.12 -5.27
N SER A 16 6.88 -8.99 -4.54
CA SER A 16 7.98 -8.45 -3.74
C SER A 16 7.57 -8.19 -2.29
N LEU A 17 7.52 -9.26 -1.48
CA LEU A 17 7.60 -9.13 -0.02
C LEU A 17 9.04 -8.77 0.37
N ALA A 18 9.43 -7.53 0.08
CA ALA A 18 10.55 -6.86 0.72
C ALA A 18 9.96 -5.69 1.51
N PHE A 19 9.80 -5.88 2.83
CA PHE A 19 9.11 -4.94 3.72
C PHE A 19 9.75 -3.55 3.77
N PRO A 20 8.94 -2.50 3.56
CA PRO A 20 8.94 -1.28 4.37
C PRO A 20 7.71 -1.24 5.29
N ALA A 21 7.60 -0.22 6.14
CA ALA A 21 6.69 -0.11 7.29
C ALA A 21 5.82 1.17 7.32
N SER A 22 4.82 1.23 8.21
CA SER A 22 4.15 2.49 8.64
C SER A 22 3.41 2.38 9.98
N ALA A 23 3.15 3.55 10.59
CA ALA A 23 2.67 3.86 11.92
C ALA A 23 1.35 3.20 12.42
N ASP A 24 1.45 2.54 13.59
CA ASP A 24 0.42 2.42 14.63
C ASP A 24 -0.46 3.68 14.69
N THR A 25 -1.76 3.50 14.53
CA THR A 25 -2.74 4.49 15.00
C THR A 25 -3.43 4.02 16.27
N THR A 26 -2.68 3.47 17.22
CA THR A 26 -3.17 3.40 18.60
C THR A 26 -3.37 4.81 19.17
N PHE A 27 -4.62 5.26 19.23
CA PHE A 27 -4.95 6.53 19.87
C PHE A 27 -4.58 6.48 21.35
N SER A 28 -3.77 7.44 21.79
CA SER A 28 -3.27 7.53 23.17
C SER A 28 -4.34 7.61 24.27
N ASP A 29 -5.60 7.82 23.89
CA ASP A 29 -6.76 7.95 24.79
C ASP A 29 -7.91 6.95 24.49
N VAL A 30 -7.62 5.89 23.73
CA VAL A 30 -8.51 4.74 23.52
C VAL A 30 -7.79 3.49 24.01
N ASP A 31 -8.14 3.02 25.21
CA ASP A 31 -7.59 1.78 25.78
C ASP A 31 -8.07 0.54 25.00
N ASP A 32 -7.30 -0.54 25.02
CA ASP A 32 -7.63 -1.81 24.32
C ASP A 32 -8.98 -2.42 24.71
N ASP A 33 -9.49 -2.12 25.91
CA ASP A 33 -10.79 -2.60 26.39
C ASP A 33 -11.91 -1.54 26.27
N TYR A 34 -11.66 -0.47 25.52
CA TYR A 34 -12.65 0.57 25.27
C TYR A 34 -13.80 0.03 24.42
N TRP A 35 -15.04 0.30 24.85
CA TRP A 35 -16.26 -0.33 24.29
C TRP A 35 -16.53 -0.07 22.80
N ALA A 36 -15.90 0.97 22.24
CA ALA A 36 -16.02 1.33 20.82
C ALA A 36 -14.66 1.23 20.12
N LYS A 37 -13.68 0.50 20.69
CA LYS A 37 -12.35 0.37 20.10
C LYS A 37 -12.46 -0.25 18.71
N ASP A 38 -13.10 -1.41 18.59
CA ASP A 38 -13.29 -2.10 17.31
C ASP A 38 -13.98 -1.20 16.26
N ASP A 39 -15.01 -0.43 16.64
CA ASP A 39 -15.67 0.52 15.73
C ASP A 39 -14.78 1.71 15.33
N ILE A 40 -13.88 2.14 16.22
CA ILE A 40 -12.94 3.23 15.96
C ILE A 40 -11.83 2.72 15.03
N ASP A 41 -11.24 1.58 15.35
CA ASP A 41 -10.19 0.96 14.55
C ASP A 41 -10.69 0.68 13.14
N PHE A 42 -11.89 0.09 12.98
CA PHE A 42 -12.54 -0.10 11.68
C PHE A 42 -12.64 1.21 10.88
N LEU A 43 -13.05 2.32 11.50
CA LEU A 43 -13.13 3.59 10.77
C LEU A 43 -11.76 4.21 10.49
N VAL A 44 -10.70 3.82 11.19
CA VAL A 44 -9.33 4.20 10.86
C VAL A 44 -8.84 3.39 9.66
N GLU A 45 -9.05 2.07 9.68
CA GLU A 45 -8.77 1.13 8.59
C GLU A 45 -9.44 1.61 7.28
N GLU A 46 -10.72 1.99 7.35
CA GLU A 46 -11.48 2.55 6.23
C GLU A 46 -11.07 3.98 5.82
N ASN A 47 -10.00 4.54 6.43
CA ASN A 47 -9.53 5.92 6.23
C ASN A 47 -10.59 7.01 6.52
N ILE A 48 -11.63 6.70 7.29
CA ILE A 48 -12.74 7.60 7.62
C ILE A 48 -12.36 8.56 8.76
N ILE A 49 -11.51 8.11 9.70
CA ILE A 49 -11.06 8.92 10.85
C ILE A 49 -9.54 8.87 11.05
N ASN A 50 -8.96 10.02 11.37
CA ASN A 50 -7.50 10.17 11.60
C ASN A 50 -7.16 10.73 13.00
N GLY A 51 -8.14 10.81 13.90
CA GLY A 51 -7.95 11.43 15.23
C GLY A 51 -7.59 12.91 15.20
N PHE A 52 -6.67 13.33 16.06
CA PHE A 52 -6.16 14.69 16.19
C PHE A 52 -4.64 14.71 16.07
N GLU A 53 -4.06 15.85 15.71
CA GLU A 53 -2.60 16.07 15.58
C GLU A 53 -1.77 15.66 16.82
N ASP A 54 -2.40 15.54 17.99
CA ASP A 54 -1.75 15.12 19.24
C ASP A 54 -1.81 13.61 19.49
N GLY A 55 -2.24 12.81 18.52
CA GLY A 55 -2.35 11.35 18.62
C GLY A 55 -3.51 10.88 19.50
N SER A 56 -4.53 11.72 19.71
CA SER A 56 -5.74 11.38 20.45
C SER A 56 -6.94 11.21 19.53
N PHE A 57 -7.93 10.39 19.92
CA PHE A 57 -9.25 10.33 19.29
C PHE A 57 -10.29 11.14 20.04
N ARG A 58 -10.15 11.34 21.35
CA ARG A 58 -11.11 12.04 22.24
C ARG A 58 -12.50 11.40 22.22
N PRO A 59 -12.63 10.11 22.54
CA PRO A 59 -13.87 9.35 22.34
C PRO A 59 -15.06 9.89 23.12
N SER A 60 -14.81 10.54 24.27
CA SER A 60 -15.85 11.10 25.15
C SER A 60 -16.25 12.55 24.82
N GLU A 61 -15.58 13.22 23.88
CA GLU A 61 -15.94 14.58 23.49
C GLU A 61 -17.19 14.59 22.59
N PRO A 62 -18.10 15.57 22.75
CA PRO A 62 -19.20 15.77 21.81
C PRO A 62 -18.70 15.99 20.37
N VAL A 63 -19.23 15.23 19.42
CA VAL A 63 -18.87 15.40 18.00
C VAL A 63 -19.41 16.73 17.49
N LYS A 64 -18.51 17.54 16.89
CA LYS A 64 -18.87 18.82 16.28
C LYS A 64 -19.43 18.61 14.87
N ARG A 65 -20.26 19.56 14.42
CA ARG A 65 -20.84 19.55 13.07
C ARG A 65 -19.80 19.47 11.95
N GLN A 66 -18.70 20.21 12.06
CA GLN A 66 -17.61 20.15 11.08
C GLN A 66 -16.91 18.78 11.05
N GLN A 67 -16.75 18.14 12.21
CA GLN A 67 -16.09 16.84 12.32
C GLN A 67 -16.98 15.75 11.73
N ALA A 68 -18.27 15.77 12.05
CA ALA A 68 -19.24 14.86 11.46
C ALA A 68 -19.38 15.07 9.95
N ALA A 69 -19.25 16.31 9.46
CA ALA A 69 -19.23 16.60 8.03
C ALA A 69 -18.01 15.94 7.36
N SER A 70 -16.80 16.14 7.89
CA SER A 70 -15.59 15.49 7.37
C SER A 70 -15.70 13.96 7.36
N MET A 71 -16.15 13.36 8.47
CA MET A 71 -16.30 11.90 8.57
C MET A 71 -17.30 11.35 7.53
N LEU A 72 -18.46 12.00 7.36
CA LEU A 72 -19.47 11.56 6.39
C LEU A 72 -19.09 11.87 4.95
N THR A 73 -18.34 12.93 4.69
CA THR A 73 -17.77 13.19 3.37
C THR A 73 -16.84 12.06 2.97
N GLN A 74 -15.94 11.68 3.88
CA GLN A 74 -14.98 10.60 3.67
C GLN A 74 -15.69 9.24 3.50
N ALA A 75 -16.59 8.89 4.42
CA ALA A 75 -17.31 7.62 4.39
C ALA A 75 -18.27 7.42 3.21
N LEU A 76 -18.63 8.49 2.50
CA LEU A 76 -19.56 8.45 1.36
C LEU A 76 -18.90 8.88 0.05
N GLY A 77 -17.57 9.06 0.03
CA GLY A 77 -16.82 9.52 -1.15
C GLY A 77 -17.37 10.82 -1.77
N LEU A 78 -17.87 11.76 -0.94
CA LEU A 78 -18.55 12.95 -1.46
C LEU A 78 -17.54 14.03 -1.85
N GLU A 79 -17.64 14.53 -3.06
CA GLU A 79 -16.81 15.66 -3.53
C GLU A 79 -17.67 16.89 -3.85
N SER A 80 -17.15 18.08 -3.55
CA SER A 80 -17.77 19.33 -3.99
C SER A 80 -16.78 20.49 -3.96
N GLU A 81 -16.60 21.15 -5.12
CA GLU A 81 -15.89 22.42 -5.23
C GLU A 81 -16.83 23.64 -5.10
N ASN A 82 -18.12 23.41 -4.79
CA ASN A 82 -19.11 24.47 -4.74
C ASN A 82 -18.96 25.31 -3.47
N ASN A 83 -19.37 26.57 -3.55
CA ASN A 83 -19.45 27.40 -2.34
C ASN A 83 -20.61 26.92 -1.44
N PRO A 84 -20.35 26.51 -0.18
CA PRO A 84 -21.37 25.98 0.73
C PRO A 84 -22.42 27.03 1.13
N GLY A 85 -22.14 28.33 0.90
CA GLY A 85 -23.08 29.43 1.06
C GLY A 85 -23.26 29.91 2.50
N TYR A 86 -22.39 29.51 3.41
CA TYR A 86 -22.42 29.92 4.82
C TYR A 86 -21.43 31.06 5.11
N SER A 87 -21.85 32.02 5.94
CA SER A 87 -21.04 33.21 6.24
C SER A 87 -19.96 33.00 7.30
N ASP A 88 -20.01 31.88 8.01
CA ASP A 88 -19.10 31.49 9.09
C ASP A 88 -18.10 30.39 8.67
N ILE A 89 -18.03 30.10 7.37
CA ILE A 89 -17.11 29.15 6.75
C ILE A 89 -16.28 29.89 5.69
N GLU A 90 -14.96 29.97 5.89
CA GLU A 90 -14.04 30.67 5.00
C GLU A 90 -13.46 29.71 3.95
N PRO A 91 -13.21 30.13 2.69
CA PRO A 91 -12.69 29.26 1.63
C PRO A 91 -11.35 28.56 1.90
N ASP A 92 -10.61 29.00 2.90
CA ASP A 92 -9.35 28.43 3.36
C ASP A 92 -9.50 27.55 4.62
N ASP A 93 -10.72 27.33 5.10
CA ASP A 93 -11.00 26.38 6.19
C ASP A 93 -10.81 24.93 5.69
N ALA A 94 -10.08 24.11 6.46
CA ALA A 94 -9.81 22.72 6.11
C ALA A 94 -11.07 21.85 5.93
N THR A 95 -12.22 22.29 6.46
CA THR A 95 -13.50 21.59 6.33
C THR A 95 -14.42 22.21 5.26
N TYR A 96 -13.94 23.19 4.50
CA TYR A 96 -14.76 23.93 3.52
C TYR A 96 -15.43 23.01 2.49
N ASP A 97 -14.63 22.15 1.83
CA ASP A 97 -15.11 21.27 0.77
C ASP A 97 -16.01 20.16 1.33
N ALA A 98 -15.63 19.57 2.48
CA ALA A 98 -16.48 18.61 3.18
C ALA A 98 -17.86 19.21 3.53
N ILE A 99 -17.89 20.44 4.05
CA ILE A 99 -19.14 21.15 4.37
C ILE A 99 -19.95 21.46 3.10
N ALA A 100 -19.30 21.77 1.98
CA ALA A 100 -19.95 21.95 0.70
C ALA A 100 -20.60 20.65 0.24
N ALA A 101 -19.86 19.55 0.25
CA ALA A 101 -20.30 18.23 -0.16
C ALA A 101 -21.52 17.75 0.63
N VAL A 102 -21.46 17.75 1.97
CA VAL A 102 -22.61 17.32 2.80
C VAL A 102 -23.81 18.27 2.74
N THR A 103 -23.60 19.53 2.35
CA THR A 103 -24.69 20.51 2.13
C THR A 103 -25.35 20.27 0.78
N GLU A 104 -24.57 19.99 -0.25
CA GLU A 104 -25.04 19.65 -1.60
C GLU A 104 -25.81 18.33 -1.61
N ALA A 105 -25.32 17.32 -0.89
CA ALA A 105 -26.02 16.06 -0.64
C ALA A 105 -27.27 16.21 0.25
N GLY A 106 -27.48 17.36 0.87
CA GLY A 106 -28.64 17.64 1.73
C GLY A 106 -28.59 16.99 3.11
N ILE A 107 -27.50 16.31 3.44
CA ILE A 107 -27.21 15.66 4.73
C ILE A 107 -27.20 16.71 5.84
N PHE A 108 -26.49 17.82 5.61
CA PHE A 108 -26.48 18.97 6.51
C PHE A 108 -27.23 20.16 5.94
N SER A 109 -27.74 20.99 6.85
CA SER A 109 -28.18 22.34 6.54
C SER A 109 -27.79 23.30 7.65
N GLY A 110 -27.46 24.52 7.26
CA GLY A 110 -27.20 25.63 8.17
C GLY A 110 -28.47 26.35 8.64
N LYS A 111 -28.28 27.32 9.52
CA LYS A 111 -29.35 28.11 10.13
C LYS A 111 -28.99 29.59 10.04
N ASN A 112 -29.92 30.41 9.54
CA ASN A 112 -29.73 31.86 9.37
C ASN A 112 -28.54 32.28 8.49
N GLY A 113 -28.10 31.41 7.57
CA GLY A 113 -26.92 31.66 6.73
C GLY A 113 -25.60 31.24 7.37
N GLU A 114 -25.62 30.57 8.52
CA GLU A 114 -24.43 30.05 9.21
C GLU A 114 -24.50 28.52 9.31
N PHE A 115 -23.38 27.83 9.12
CA PHE A 115 -23.27 26.38 9.29
C PHE A 115 -23.20 25.98 10.77
N ASN A 116 -22.61 26.84 11.60
CA ASN A 116 -22.26 26.62 13.00
C ASN A 116 -21.31 25.42 13.19
N PRO A 117 -20.10 25.47 12.61
CA PRO A 117 -19.21 24.30 12.52
C PRO A 117 -18.75 23.74 13.88
N ASN A 118 -18.73 24.60 14.91
CA ASN A 118 -18.32 24.25 16.26
C ASN A 118 -19.46 23.77 17.18
N ASP A 119 -20.72 23.83 16.74
CA ASP A 119 -21.83 23.30 17.52
C ASP A 119 -21.78 21.77 17.52
N SER A 120 -22.11 21.16 18.64
CA SER A 120 -22.19 19.70 18.77
C SER A 120 -23.51 19.16 18.23
N LEU A 121 -23.50 17.92 17.73
CA LEU A 121 -24.72 17.24 17.31
C LEU A 121 -25.47 16.65 18.52
N THR A 122 -26.78 16.85 18.57
CA THR A 122 -27.63 16.07 19.47
C THR A 122 -27.96 14.71 18.84
N ARG A 123 -28.35 13.72 19.66
CA ARG A 123 -28.78 12.39 19.19
C ARG A 123 -29.88 12.44 18.14
N ALA A 124 -30.83 13.38 18.26
CA ALA A 124 -31.86 13.57 17.23
C ALA A 124 -31.32 14.17 15.92
N GLN A 125 -30.31 15.03 15.99
CA GLN A 125 -29.67 15.59 14.81
C GLN A 125 -28.78 14.56 14.13
N MET A 126 -28.05 13.75 14.91
CA MET A 126 -27.32 12.59 14.41
C MET A 126 -28.27 11.63 13.71
N ALA A 127 -29.40 11.25 14.33
CA ALA A 127 -30.36 10.35 13.69
C ALA A 127 -30.84 10.89 12.33
N LYS A 128 -31.16 12.19 12.26
CA LYS A 128 -31.50 12.82 10.98
C LYS A 128 -30.37 12.73 9.97
N VAL A 129 -29.15 13.07 10.37
CA VAL A 129 -27.97 13.09 9.50
C VAL A 129 -27.69 11.69 8.95
N MET A 130 -27.67 10.66 9.79
CA MET A 130 -27.48 9.26 9.36
C MET A 130 -28.62 8.79 8.45
N THR A 131 -29.88 9.11 8.77
CA THR A 131 -31.01 8.77 7.89
C THR A 131 -30.92 9.39 6.51
N VAL A 132 -30.43 10.64 6.41
CA VAL A 132 -30.29 11.29 5.09
C VAL A 132 -29.05 10.81 4.36
N ALA A 133 -27.95 10.57 5.09
CA ALA A 133 -26.69 10.08 4.54
C ALA A 133 -26.84 8.71 3.86
N TYR A 134 -27.50 7.77 4.53
CA TYR A 134 -27.63 6.37 4.09
C TYR A 134 -29.06 6.01 3.62
N ASP A 135 -29.84 7.02 3.18
CA ASP A 135 -31.25 6.89 2.73
C ASP A 135 -32.15 5.95 3.58
N LEU A 136 -31.96 5.96 4.90
CA LEU A 136 -32.57 4.98 5.80
C LEU A 136 -34.09 5.12 5.85
N SER A 137 -34.78 3.99 5.84
CA SER A 137 -36.23 3.94 6.03
C SER A 137 -36.63 2.84 7.01
N GLY A 138 -37.78 2.96 7.67
CA GLY A 138 -38.26 1.93 8.57
C GLY A 138 -39.08 2.43 9.76
N GLU A 139 -39.98 1.58 10.24
CA GLU A 139 -40.75 1.81 11.47
C GLU A 139 -40.19 0.96 12.60
N ALA A 140 -39.73 1.61 13.67
CA ALA A 140 -39.27 0.93 14.88
C ALA A 140 -40.41 0.09 15.49
N ALA A 141 -40.06 -1.07 16.05
CA ALA A 141 -41.04 -1.99 16.63
C ALA A 141 -41.78 -1.40 17.85
N GLU A 142 -41.13 -0.51 18.59
CA GLU A 142 -41.69 0.19 19.76
C GLU A 142 -41.26 1.66 19.79
N ASP A 143 -42.16 2.55 20.23
CA ASP A 143 -41.88 3.99 20.39
C ASP A 143 -41.10 4.26 21.69
N TYR A 144 -40.15 5.21 21.63
CA TYR A 144 -39.48 5.73 22.82
C TYR A 144 -40.37 6.69 23.62
N ALA A 145 -40.28 6.64 24.94
CA ALA A 145 -41.13 7.42 25.84
C ALA A 145 -40.94 8.95 25.72
N ASP A 146 -39.80 9.40 25.19
CA ASP A 146 -39.42 10.81 25.03
C ASP A 146 -39.34 11.28 23.57
N VAL A 147 -39.76 10.44 22.61
CA VAL A 147 -39.89 10.77 21.19
C VAL A 147 -41.25 10.31 20.69
N ASP A 148 -42.29 11.14 20.89
CA ASP A 148 -43.62 10.84 20.36
C ASP A 148 -43.78 11.24 18.89
N SER A 149 -44.85 10.77 18.24
CA SER A 149 -45.14 11.00 16.81
C SER A 149 -45.31 12.47 16.40
N SER A 150 -45.31 13.43 17.34
CA SER A 150 -45.31 14.87 17.07
C SER A 150 -43.92 15.50 17.19
N HIS A 151 -42.92 14.76 17.67
CA HIS A 151 -41.54 15.18 17.73
C HIS A 151 -40.95 15.26 16.32
N TRP A 152 -40.18 16.32 16.02
CA TRP A 152 -39.66 16.56 14.67
C TRP A 152 -38.71 15.46 14.17
N ALA A 153 -38.05 14.77 15.10
CA ALA A 153 -37.11 13.70 14.81
C ALA A 153 -37.73 12.30 14.86
N TYR A 154 -39.05 12.18 15.04
CA TYR A 154 -39.71 10.89 15.22
C TYR A 154 -39.39 9.91 14.09
N ASP A 155 -39.58 10.34 12.84
CA ASP A 155 -39.35 9.47 11.67
C ASP A 155 -37.86 9.08 11.54
N TYR A 156 -36.93 10.00 11.83
CA TYR A 156 -35.49 9.73 11.78
C TYR A 156 -35.03 8.76 12.88
N VAL A 157 -35.51 8.98 14.11
CA VAL A 157 -35.23 8.08 15.25
C VAL A 157 -35.79 6.69 14.98
N SER A 158 -36.97 6.61 14.37
CA SER A 158 -37.58 5.35 13.95
C SER A 158 -36.73 4.64 12.91
N ALA A 159 -36.25 5.35 11.88
CA ALA A 159 -35.42 4.76 10.82
C ALA A 159 -34.09 4.21 11.36
N VAL A 160 -33.33 4.98 12.12
CA VAL A 160 -32.04 4.48 12.67
C VAL A 160 -32.21 3.35 13.69
N THR A 161 -33.37 3.26 14.36
CA THR A 161 -33.66 2.14 15.27
C THR A 161 -34.07 0.89 14.50
N ALA A 162 -34.81 1.04 13.40
CA ALA A 162 -35.26 -0.08 12.58
C ALA A 162 -34.10 -0.77 11.86
N ASN A 163 -33.07 -0.02 11.47
CA ASN A 163 -31.88 -0.50 10.77
C ASN A 163 -30.71 -0.78 11.72
N GLY A 164 -30.96 -1.04 13.02
CA GLY A 164 -29.90 -1.40 13.97
C GLY A 164 -28.86 -0.31 14.33
N ILE A 165 -28.79 0.79 13.58
CA ILE A 165 -27.78 1.85 13.67
C ILE A 165 -27.78 2.55 15.04
N ALA A 166 -28.93 2.79 15.65
CA ALA A 166 -28.97 3.41 16.97
C ALA A 166 -30.07 2.87 17.87
N SER A 167 -29.70 2.53 19.10
CA SER A 167 -30.63 2.11 20.15
C SER A 167 -30.85 3.19 21.21
N GLY A 168 -31.99 3.10 21.91
CA GLY A 168 -32.28 3.87 23.10
C GLY A 168 -31.83 3.17 24.39
N TYR A 169 -32.07 3.84 25.51
CA TYR A 169 -31.74 3.33 26.84
C TYR A 169 -32.83 2.37 27.32
N GLU A 170 -32.50 1.08 27.40
CA GLU A 170 -33.45 0.03 27.76
C GLU A 170 -34.03 0.19 29.18
N GLU A 171 -33.30 0.83 30.10
CA GLU A 171 -33.71 0.91 31.50
C GLU A 171 -34.96 1.78 31.70
N ASP A 172 -35.16 2.78 30.84
CA ASP A 172 -36.27 3.74 30.90
C ASP A 172 -37.03 3.91 29.57
N ASN A 173 -36.66 3.16 28.53
CA ASN A 173 -37.22 3.24 27.18
C ASN A 173 -37.17 4.66 26.61
N THR A 174 -36.02 5.34 26.73
CA THR A 174 -35.80 6.70 26.21
C THR A 174 -34.73 6.74 25.12
N PHE A 175 -34.89 7.60 24.11
CA PHE A 175 -33.87 7.85 23.09
C PHE A 175 -32.93 9.00 23.47
N ARG A 176 -33.38 9.90 24.35
CA ARG A 176 -32.68 11.12 24.79
C ARG A 176 -32.29 12.03 23.62
N PRO A 177 -33.26 12.51 22.80
CA PRO A 177 -33.02 13.23 21.54
C PRO A 177 -32.24 14.55 21.69
N SER A 178 -32.23 15.12 22.90
CA SER A 178 -31.56 16.39 23.21
C SER A 178 -30.16 16.23 23.79
N ASN A 179 -29.72 15.00 24.09
CA ASN A 179 -28.36 14.77 24.56
C ASN A 179 -27.37 14.95 23.40
N GLU A 180 -26.20 15.48 23.69
CA GLU A 180 -25.08 15.52 22.75
C GLU A 180 -24.58 14.11 22.45
N THR A 181 -24.20 13.87 21.19
CA THR A 181 -23.57 12.63 20.73
C THR A 181 -22.06 12.77 20.86
N THR A 182 -21.40 11.80 21.50
CA THR A 182 -19.93 11.77 21.60
C THR A 182 -19.30 11.26 20.31
N ARG A 183 -18.00 11.51 20.08
CA ARG A 183 -17.24 10.99 18.94
C ARG A 183 -17.27 9.46 18.86
N ALA A 184 -17.09 8.73 19.96
CA ALA A 184 -17.19 7.27 19.97
C ALA A 184 -18.58 6.75 19.59
N GLN A 185 -19.63 7.40 20.09
CA GLN A 185 -21.01 7.06 19.68
C GLN A 185 -21.25 7.31 18.19
N PHE A 186 -20.69 8.40 17.65
CA PHE A 186 -20.82 8.70 16.23
C PHE A 186 -20.08 7.68 15.36
N ALA A 187 -18.89 7.24 15.77
CA ALA A 187 -18.14 6.16 15.14
C ALA A 187 -18.98 4.87 15.05
N VAL A 188 -19.48 4.38 16.19
CA VAL A 188 -20.33 3.18 16.24
C VAL A 188 -21.55 3.28 15.32
N PHE A 189 -22.20 4.45 15.25
CA PHE A 189 -23.34 4.64 14.36
C PHE A 189 -22.95 4.60 12.88
N MET A 190 -21.77 5.09 12.53
CA MET A 190 -21.25 5.01 11.16
C MET A 190 -20.88 3.58 10.79
N THR A 191 -20.12 2.89 11.62
CA THR A 191 -19.77 1.47 11.43
C THR A 191 -21.04 0.62 11.27
N SER A 192 -22.04 0.83 12.12
CA SER A 192 -23.32 0.13 12.02
C SER A 192 -24.11 0.47 10.76
N ALA A 193 -23.90 1.64 10.15
CA ALA A 193 -24.57 2.03 8.91
C ALA A 193 -23.87 1.46 7.67
N LEU A 194 -22.53 1.43 7.70
CA LEU A 194 -21.70 0.84 6.64
C LEU A 194 -21.94 -0.67 6.55
N GLN A 195 -21.96 -1.37 7.69
CA GLN A 195 -22.16 -2.83 7.73
C GLN A 195 -23.60 -3.29 7.41
N ASP A 196 -24.60 -2.41 7.44
CA ASP A 196 -26.00 -2.74 7.09
C ASP A 196 -26.26 -2.55 5.58
N ASP A 197 -25.50 -1.67 4.91
CA ASP A 197 -25.58 -1.42 3.45
C ASP A 197 -25.09 -2.64 2.64
N ASP A 198 -24.11 -3.38 3.18
CA ASP A 198 -23.64 -4.67 2.64
C ASP A 198 -24.70 -5.79 2.69
N SER A 199 -25.80 -5.58 3.42
CA SER A 199 -26.80 -6.62 3.67
C SER A 199 -28.12 -6.46 2.88
N GLU A 200 -28.39 -5.31 2.25
CA GLU A 200 -29.56 -5.09 1.39
C GLU A 200 -29.29 -4.21 0.15
N GLY A 201 -28.54 -4.71 -0.83
CA GLY A 201 -28.74 -4.50 -2.28
C GLY A 201 -29.33 -3.15 -2.74
N GLY A 202 -28.68 -2.04 -2.38
CA GLY A 202 -28.86 -0.73 -2.99
C GLY A 202 -28.10 -0.66 -4.31
N GLU A 203 -28.81 -0.50 -5.43
CA GLU A 203 -28.19 -0.35 -6.75
C GLU A 203 -27.35 0.94 -6.80
N GLU A 204 -26.04 0.81 -6.55
CA GLU A 204 -25.03 1.77 -7.00
C GLU A 204 -25.12 1.96 -8.52
N PRO A 205 -24.82 3.16 -9.04
CA PRO A 205 -24.88 3.42 -10.47
C PRO A 205 -23.69 2.78 -11.20
N GLY A 206 -23.77 1.47 -11.42
CA GLY A 206 -23.00 0.76 -12.43
C GLY A 206 -21.61 0.27 -12.04
N ARG A 207 -21.46 -0.41 -10.90
CA ARG A 207 -20.36 -1.36 -10.68
C ARG A 207 -20.76 -2.71 -11.27
N GLY A 208 -19.83 -3.41 -11.92
CA GLY A 208 -20.01 -4.79 -12.37
C GLY A 208 -20.29 -5.72 -11.18
N ASP A 209 -20.54 -7.00 -11.44
CA ASP A 209 -20.73 -7.99 -10.37
C ASP A 209 -19.63 -7.85 -9.28
N GLU A 210 -19.97 -7.91 -7.99
CA GLU A 210 -18.98 -7.92 -6.89
C GLU A 210 -17.92 -9.00 -7.16
N PRO A 211 -16.62 -8.70 -6.96
CA PRO A 211 -15.56 -9.65 -7.26
C PRO A 211 -15.69 -10.95 -6.44
N GLU A 212 -15.33 -12.09 -7.04
CA GLU A 212 -15.53 -13.40 -6.41
C GLU A 212 -14.65 -13.56 -5.16
N ARG A 213 -15.26 -13.80 -3.99
CA ARG A 213 -14.51 -14.03 -2.73
C ARG A 213 -14.64 -15.48 -2.26
N ASN A 214 -13.56 -16.25 -2.41
CA ASN A 214 -13.44 -17.60 -1.88
C ASN A 214 -12.76 -17.56 -0.50
N GLU A 215 -13.55 -17.79 0.55
CA GLU A 215 -13.09 -17.77 1.95
C GLU A 215 -11.90 -18.70 2.22
N GLU A 216 -11.78 -19.83 1.53
CA GLU A 216 -10.64 -20.75 1.71
C GLU A 216 -9.33 -20.16 1.17
N ILE A 217 -9.39 -19.46 0.03
CA ILE A 217 -8.24 -18.78 -0.56
C ILE A 217 -7.82 -17.59 0.31
N VAL A 218 -8.79 -16.76 0.71
CA VAL A 218 -8.55 -15.61 1.60
C VAL A 218 -7.87 -16.08 2.88
N GLN A 219 -8.39 -17.14 3.50
CA GLN A 219 -7.80 -17.67 4.73
C GLN A 219 -6.37 -18.18 4.50
N VAL A 220 -6.08 -18.91 3.42
CA VAL A 220 -4.72 -19.38 3.13
C VAL A 220 -3.77 -18.20 2.96
N LEU A 221 -4.19 -17.14 2.28
CA LEU A 221 -3.38 -15.93 2.10
C LEU A 221 -3.11 -15.22 3.43
N GLU A 222 -4.13 -14.99 4.26
CA GLU A 222 -4.00 -14.40 5.60
C GLU A 222 -3.08 -15.23 6.51
N ASP A 223 -3.36 -16.54 6.63
CA ASP A 223 -2.58 -17.47 7.47
C ASP A 223 -1.11 -17.52 7.01
N THR A 224 -0.86 -17.50 5.69
CA THR A 224 0.48 -17.48 5.12
C THR A 224 1.21 -16.16 5.45
N LEU A 225 0.56 -15.01 5.27
CA LEU A 225 1.14 -13.71 5.62
C LEU A 225 1.49 -13.64 7.11
N ASP A 226 0.56 -14.06 7.97
CA ASP A 226 0.76 -14.14 9.41
C ASP A 226 1.97 -14.99 9.78
N ALA A 227 2.06 -16.21 9.22
CA ALA A 227 3.14 -17.13 9.49
C ALA A 227 4.52 -16.54 9.13
N GLN A 228 4.61 -15.76 8.04
CA GLN A 228 5.87 -15.13 7.64
C GLN A 228 6.33 -14.03 8.61
N PHE A 229 5.40 -13.21 9.12
CA PHE A 229 5.72 -12.19 10.13
C PHE A 229 6.12 -12.77 11.49
N GLU A 230 5.66 -13.99 11.78
CA GLU A 230 5.98 -14.70 13.02
C GLU A 230 7.34 -15.42 13.00
N LEU A 231 8.02 -15.51 11.85
CA LEU A 231 9.33 -16.16 11.76
C LEU A 231 10.40 -15.42 12.58
N ASP A 232 11.11 -16.18 13.42
CA ASP A 232 12.29 -15.74 14.15
C ASP A 232 13.56 -15.78 13.27
N SER A 233 13.60 -16.68 12.27
CA SER A 233 14.73 -16.82 11.35
C SER A 233 14.35 -17.67 10.14
N TYR A 234 15.11 -17.51 9.05
CA TYR A 234 15.08 -18.38 7.86
C TYR A 234 16.32 -18.17 7.00
N THR A 235 16.56 -19.08 6.05
CA THR A 235 17.53 -18.93 4.96
C THR A 235 16.82 -18.88 3.63
N LEU A 236 17.34 -18.10 2.68
CA LEU A 236 16.83 -18.02 1.31
C LEU A 236 17.93 -18.40 0.32
N ASP A 237 17.53 -19.04 -0.78
CA ASP A 237 18.37 -19.38 -1.92
C ASP A 237 17.51 -19.35 -3.18
N GLY A 238 17.96 -18.68 -4.24
CA GLY A 238 17.14 -18.48 -5.42
C GLY A 238 17.88 -17.91 -6.61
N SER A 239 17.17 -17.79 -7.71
CA SER A 239 17.65 -17.19 -8.95
C SER A 239 16.56 -16.34 -9.58
N MET A 240 16.96 -15.23 -10.20
CA MET A 240 16.11 -14.38 -11.03
C MET A 240 16.78 -14.20 -12.39
N ASP A 241 16.01 -14.43 -13.45
CA ASP A 241 16.37 -14.08 -14.81
C ASP A 241 15.57 -12.86 -15.24
N LEU A 242 16.28 -11.85 -15.72
CA LEU A 242 15.75 -10.62 -16.28
C LEU A 242 16.06 -10.59 -17.77
N SER A 243 15.07 -10.33 -18.59
CA SER A 243 15.21 -10.16 -20.02
C SER A 243 14.57 -8.86 -20.49
N MET A 244 15.26 -8.12 -21.33
CA MET A 244 14.69 -6.97 -22.03
C MET A 244 14.95 -7.08 -23.53
N SER A 245 14.00 -6.67 -24.34
CA SER A 245 14.18 -6.51 -25.78
C SER A 245 13.68 -5.15 -26.23
N PHE A 246 14.43 -4.52 -27.13
CA PHE A 246 14.11 -3.22 -27.69
C PHE A 246 14.23 -3.29 -29.23
N PRO A 247 13.45 -2.48 -29.96
CA PRO A 247 13.61 -2.38 -31.40
C PRO A 247 15.00 -1.84 -31.74
N MET A 248 15.82 -2.68 -32.37
CA MET A 248 17.22 -2.35 -32.67
C MET A 248 17.33 -1.39 -33.87
N PRO A 249 18.20 -0.37 -33.83
CA PRO A 249 18.45 0.51 -34.96
C PRO A 249 18.86 -0.24 -36.24
N GLU A 250 18.33 0.18 -37.40
CA GLU A 250 18.60 -0.48 -38.68
C GLU A 250 20.07 -0.39 -39.13
N ASP A 251 20.82 0.58 -38.63
CA ASP A 251 22.20 0.87 -39.01
C ASP A 251 23.24 0.00 -38.29
N LEU A 252 22.83 -0.75 -37.27
CA LEU A 252 23.68 -1.74 -36.60
C LEU A 252 23.90 -2.98 -37.47
N THR A 253 25.10 -3.53 -37.40
CA THR A 253 25.42 -4.84 -37.97
C THR A 253 24.74 -5.96 -37.18
N GLU A 254 24.57 -7.13 -37.79
CA GLU A 254 23.95 -8.28 -37.12
C GLU A 254 24.76 -8.74 -35.89
N GLU A 255 26.09 -8.58 -35.92
CA GLU A 255 26.96 -8.89 -34.77
C GLU A 255 26.76 -7.88 -33.62
N GLU A 256 26.57 -6.59 -33.93
CA GLU A 256 26.26 -5.58 -32.92
C GLU A 256 24.86 -5.77 -32.31
N LYS A 257 23.88 -6.20 -33.12
CA LYS A 257 22.53 -6.52 -32.62
C LYS A 257 22.52 -7.75 -31.72
N GLU A 258 23.25 -8.80 -32.09
CA GLU A 258 23.39 -10.02 -31.28
C GLU A 258 24.05 -9.68 -29.93
N MET A 259 25.14 -8.91 -29.95
CA MET A 259 25.81 -8.46 -28.73
C MET A 259 24.92 -7.60 -27.82
N LEU A 260 24.14 -6.66 -28.39
CA LEU A 260 23.21 -5.86 -27.60
C LEU A 260 22.08 -6.70 -26.99
N ASN A 261 21.54 -7.66 -27.74
CA ASN A 261 20.47 -8.54 -27.25
C ASN A 261 20.96 -9.52 -26.18
N GLU A 262 22.22 -9.95 -26.23
CA GLU A 262 22.84 -10.71 -25.14
C GLU A 262 23.04 -9.84 -23.90
N SER A 263 23.41 -8.56 -24.06
CA SER A 263 23.64 -7.64 -22.94
C SER A 263 22.38 -7.20 -22.18
N THR A 264 21.20 -7.43 -22.75
CA THR A 264 19.90 -7.14 -22.12
C THR A 264 19.29 -8.34 -21.40
N GLN A 265 20.00 -9.47 -21.35
CA GLN A 265 19.69 -10.60 -20.48
C GLN A 265 20.59 -10.51 -19.26
N MET A 266 20.04 -10.79 -18.09
CA MET A 266 20.76 -10.73 -16.83
C MET A 266 20.26 -11.84 -15.94
N THR A 267 21.18 -12.60 -15.37
CA THR A 267 20.85 -13.61 -14.36
C THR A 267 21.40 -13.13 -13.02
N MET A 268 20.61 -13.27 -11.97
CA MET A 268 20.98 -12.96 -10.60
C MET A 268 20.71 -14.18 -9.74
N ASP A 269 21.75 -14.77 -9.17
CA ASP A 269 21.60 -15.74 -8.09
C ASP A 269 21.55 -14.97 -6.77
N MET A 270 20.69 -15.40 -5.85
CA MET A 270 20.52 -14.78 -4.54
C MET A 270 20.61 -15.83 -3.45
N SER A 271 21.30 -15.51 -2.37
CA SER A 271 21.30 -16.34 -1.16
C SER A 271 21.36 -15.46 0.08
N GLY A 272 20.88 -15.95 1.20
CA GLY A 272 20.81 -15.12 2.39
C GLY A 272 20.27 -15.80 3.62
N ALA A 273 20.25 -15.02 4.70
CA ALA A 273 19.68 -15.43 5.97
C ALA A 273 19.05 -14.23 6.67
N TYR A 274 17.97 -14.50 7.38
CA TYR A 274 17.32 -13.56 8.27
C TYR A 274 17.28 -14.12 9.70
N GLN A 275 17.43 -13.23 10.67
CA GLN A 275 17.19 -13.50 12.08
C GLN A 275 16.55 -12.25 12.71
N LYS A 276 15.56 -12.45 13.58
CA LYS A 276 14.79 -11.40 14.24
C LYS A 276 15.47 -10.79 15.47
N ASP A 277 16.12 -11.61 16.32
CA ASP A 277 16.74 -11.15 17.57
C ASP A 277 18.20 -11.67 17.78
N PRO A 278 19.22 -10.81 17.68
CA PRO A 278 19.16 -9.44 17.15
C PRO A 278 18.78 -9.46 15.67
N MET A 279 18.16 -8.37 15.19
CA MET A 279 17.75 -8.24 13.80
C MET A 279 18.98 -8.17 12.90
N ILE A 280 19.13 -9.19 12.05
CA ILE A 280 20.15 -9.26 11.02
C ILE A 280 19.51 -9.90 9.79
N SER A 281 19.53 -9.18 8.68
CA SER A 281 19.22 -9.71 7.35
C SER A 281 20.49 -9.62 6.50
N GLU A 282 20.91 -10.73 5.88
CA GLU A 282 22.00 -10.76 4.91
C GLU A 282 21.46 -11.29 3.59
N VAL A 283 21.70 -10.55 2.52
CA VAL A 283 21.40 -10.97 1.15
C VAL A 283 22.65 -10.81 0.31
N ILE A 284 23.01 -11.87 -0.40
CA ILE A 284 24.14 -11.93 -1.31
C ILE A 284 23.57 -12.07 -2.71
N MET A 285 23.76 -11.04 -3.53
CA MET A 285 23.37 -11.07 -4.94
C MET A 285 24.59 -11.34 -5.80
N GLU A 286 24.53 -12.39 -6.62
CA GLU A 286 25.53 -12.72 -7.63
C GLU A 286 24.95 -12.47 -9.02
N GLN A 287 25.32 -11.34 -9.62
CA GLN A 287 24.85 -10.92 -10.93
C GLN A 287 25.81 -11.37 -12.04
N THR A 288 25.26 -12.06 -13.03
CA THR A 288 25.95 -12.43 -14.26
C THR A 288 25.31 -11.73 -15.46
N ILE A 289 26.13 -10.98 -16.22
CA ILE A 289 25.71 -10.31 -17.45
C ILE A 289 26.42 -10.99 -18.63
N PRO A 290 25.71 -11.58 -19.61
CA PRO A 290 26.32 -12.15 -20.80
C PRO A 290 27.23 -11.13 -21.51
N GLY A 291 28.43 -11.57 -21.88
CA GLY A 291 29.45 -10.73 -22.51
C GLY A 291 30.40 -10.03 -21.52
N PHE A 292 30.11 -10.08 -20.21
CA PHE A 292 31.06 -9.72 -19.16
C PHE A 292 31.69 -11.00 -18.57
N ASP A 293 33.02 -10.99 -18.41
CA ASP A 293 33.77 -12.18 -17.93
C ASP A 293 33.70 -12.35 -16.40
N GLU A 294 33.21 -11.35 -15.66
CA GLU A 294 33.21 -11.30 -14.20
C GLU A 294 31.77 -11.28 -13.65
N THR A 295 31.49 -12.14 -12.67
CA THR A 295 30.26 -12.12 -11.87
C THR A 295 30.39 -11.04 -10.80
N MET A 296 29.40 -10.15 -10.73
CA MET A 296 29.35 -9.11 -9.71
C MET A 296 28.71 -9.68 -8.45
N ILE A 297 29.37 -9.53 -7.30
CA ILE A 297 28.86 -10.01 -6.01
C ILE A 297 28.60 -8.79 -5.14
N MET A 298 27.37 -8.66 -4.66
CA MET A 298 26.90 -7.54 -3.83
C MET A 298 26.27 -8.10 -2.55
N PRO A 299 27.08 -8.29 -1.48
CA PRO A 299 26.56 -8.63 -0.17
C PRO A 299 26.05 -7.38 0.53
N ALA A 300 24.78 -7.42 0.93
CA ALA A 300 24.13 -6.40 1.73
C ALA A 300 23.70 -7.01 3.06
N ILE A 301 24.00 -6.32 4.16
CA ILE A 301 23.56 -6.69 5.50
C ILE A 301 22.74 -5.54 6.07
N ALA A 302 21.60 -5.84 6.68
CA ALA A 302 20.74 -4.90 7.37
C ALA A 302 20.55 -5.32 8.83
N THR A 303 20.41 -4.32 9.70
CA THR A 303 20.04 -4.43 11.12
C THR A 303 18.82 -3.55 11.38
N ASP A 304 18.38 -3.44 12.63
CA ASP A 304 17.28 -2.54 13.02
C ASP A 304 17.62 -1.04 12.90
N THR A 305 18.92 -0.70 12.84
CA THR A 305 19.39 0.70 12.94
C THR A 305 20.34 1.09 11.81
N LYS A 306 20.94 0.11 11.12
CA LYS A 306 21.98 0.34 10.11
C LYS A 306 21.93 -0.69 9.00
N SER A 307 22.42 -0.32 7.82
CA SER A 307 22.87 -1.26 6.79
C SER A 307 24.38 -1.18 6.53
N TYR A 308 24.89 -2.26 5.96
CA TYR A 308 26.27 -2.45 5.58
C TYR A 308 26.35 -3.01 4.16
N GLU A 309 27.06 -2.32 3.28
CA GLU A 309 27.42 -2.82 1.96
C GLU A 309 28.87 -3.35 2.01
N TYR A 310 29.07 -4.64 1.73
CA TYR A 310 30.41 -5.21 1.70
C TYR A 310 31.09 -4.92 0.37
N VAL A 311 32.23 -4.23 0.42
CA VAL A 311 33.03 -3.89 -0.75
C VAL A 311 33.84 -5.11 -1.22
N TYR A 312 33.18 -5.94 -2.04
CA TYR A 312 33.75 -7.17 -2.58
C TYR A 312 34.80 -6.95 -3.66
N ASP A 313 34.61 -5.97 -4.54
CA ASP A 313 35.61 -5.56 -5.53
C ASP A 313 35.60 -4.04 -5.66
N ALA A 314 36.50 -3.41 -4.91
CA ALA A 314 36.60 -1.95 -4.90
C ALA A 314 36.92 -1.38 -6.28
N ALA A 315 37.76 -2.06 -7.07
CA ALA A 315 38.16 -1.56 -8.38
C ALA A 315 37.00 -1.59 -9.37
N PHE A 316 36.20 -2.67 -9.34
CA PHE A 316 35.01 -2.80 -10.16
C PHE A 316 33.95 -1.76 -9.79
N MET A 317 33.69 -1.57 -8.49
CA MET A 317 32.72 -0.59 -7.97
C MET A 317 33.20 0.87 -8.08
N GLY A 318 34.45 1.09 -8.52
CA GLY A 318 35.04 2.42 -8.66
C GLY A 318 35.47 3.05 -7.32
N TYR A 319 35.51 2.28 -6.25
CA TYR A 319 35.97 2.69 -4.93
C TYR A 319 37.51 2.65 -4.80
N PRO A 320 38.09 3.37 -3.81
CA PRO A 320 39.51 3.27 -3.49
C PRO A 320 39.95 1.84 -3.17
N GLU A 321 41.16 1.43 -3.61
CA GLU A 321 41.69 0.08 -3.33
C GLU A 321 41.78 -0.23 -1.82
N GLU A 322 41.93 0.79 -0.97
CA GLU A 322 41.92 0.65 0.50
C GLU A 322 40.55 0.35 1.12
N TRP A 323 39.48 0.41 0.34
CA TRP A 323 38.12 0.03 0.74
C TRP A 323 37.81 -1.43 0.46
N GLN A 324 38.69 -2.13 -0.25
CA GLN A 324 38.59 -3.57 -0.47
C GLN A 324 38.41 -4.33 0.87
N ASP A 325 37.45 -5.25 0.89
CA ASP A 325 37.14 -6.10 2.05
C ASP A 325 36.70 -5.31 3.30
N LYS A 326 36.01 -4.19 3.10
CA LYS A 326 35.42 -3.35 4.14
C LYS A 326 33.91 -3.20 3.96
N TYR A 327 33.27 -2.63 4.96
CA TYR A 327 31.84 -2.34 4.97
C TYR A 327 31.61 -0.85 4.87
N ILE A 328 30.78 -0.43 3.92
CA ILE A 328 30.20 0.91 3.93
C ILE A 328 29.02 0.87 4.89
N GLU A 329 29.11 1.60 6.01
CA GLU A 329 28.04 1.71 7.00
C GLU A 329 27.11 2.86 6.66
N ILE A 330 25.82 2.56 6.62
CA ILE A 330 24.73 3.50 6.39
C ILE A 330 23.84 3.47 7.64
N ASP A 331 23.77 4.60 8.35
CA ASP A 331 22.88 4.76 9.50
C ASP A 331 21.51 5.25 9.01
N TYR A 332 20.43 4.58 9.43
CA TYR A 332 19.10 4.96 8.98
C TYR A 332 18.65 6.30 9.55
N GLU A 333 19.10 6.69 10.75
CA GLU A 333 18.80 8.03 11.29
C GLU A 333 19.43 9.12 10.40
N ASP A 334 20.62 8.87 9.83
CA ASP A 334 21.29 9.82 8.94
C ASP A 334 20.56 9.97 7.59
N LEU A 335 19.92 8.90 7.10
CA LEU A 335 19.15 8.90 5.86
C LEU A 335 17.72 9.41 6.02
N LEU A 336 17.02 8.95 7.05
CA LEU A 336 15.57 9.09 7.21
C LEU A 336 15.17 10.00 8.38
N GLY A 337 16.10 10.37 9.26
CA GLY A 337 15.81 11.22 10.41
C GLY A 337 14.90 10.54 11.44
N GLU A 338 13.84 11.24 11.87
CA GLU A 338 12.90 10.72 12.88
C GLU A 338 12.08 9.51 12.39
N ASP A 339 12.08 9.23 11.08
CA ASP A 339 11.35 8.11 10.47
C ASP A 339 12.16 6.80 10.45
N ALA A 340 13.41 6.80 10.91
CA ALA A 340 14.28 5.61 10.88
C ALA A 340 13.73 4.43 11.72
N ASP A 341 13.17 4.72 12.90
CA ASP A 341 12.57 3.72 13.79
C ASP A 341 11.38 2.99 13.15
N LEU A 342 10.75 3.60 12.14
CA LEU A 342 9.59 3.02 11.50
C LEU A 342 9.99 1.84 10.61
N LEU A 343 11.18 1.83 10.00
CA LEU A 343 11.62 0.80 9.03
C LEU A 343 11.50 -0.66 9.52
N TYR A 344 11.54 -0.91 10.83
CA TYR A 344 11.62 -2.27 11.40
C TYR A 344 10.60 -2.54 12.50
N ASP A 345 9.53 -1.75 12.55
CA ASP A 345 8.39 -2.05 13.42
C ASP A 345 7.53 -3.15 12.77
N VAL A 346 7.70 -4.38 13.24
CA VAL A 346 7.10 -5.58 12.62
C VAL A 346 5.57 -5.57 12.72
N GLU A 347 5.00 -5.04 13.81
CA GLU A 347 3.54 -4.96 13.98
C GLU A 347 2.94 -4.01 12.95
N LYS A 348 3.64 -2.90 12.71
CA LYS A 348 3.34 -1.88 11.70
C LYS A 348 3.50 -2.34 10.25
N GLN A 349 4.57 -3.10 9.97
CA GLN A 349 4.76 -3.71 8.66
C GLN A 349 3.65 -4.71 8.36
N LYS A 350 3.24 -5.47 9.39
CA LYS A 350 2.12 -6.39 9.29
C LYS A 350 0.84 -5.63 8.93
N GLU A 351 0.43 -4.67 9.74
CA GLU A 351 -0.77 -3.85 9.48
C GLU A 351 -0.79 -3.29 8.05
N MET A 352 0.27 -2.63 7.60
CA MET A 352 0.35 -2.07 6.24
C MET A 352 0.22 -3.13 5.12
N VAL A 353 0.86 -4.30 5.30
CA VAL A 353 0.76 -5.39 4.30
C VAL A 353 -0.66 -5.94 4.26
N PHE A 354 -1.32 -6.06 5.40
CA PHE A 354 -2.72 -6.47 5.47
C PHE A 354 -3.65 -5.41 4.85
N ASP A 355 -3.46 -4.12 5.12
CA ASP A 355 -4.26 -3.05 4.50
C ASP A 355 -4.14 -3.03 2.98
N ILE A 356 -2.92 -3.14 2.45
CA ILE A 356 -2.68 -3.24 1.00
C ILE A 356 -3.35 -4.49 0.43
N TYR A 357 -3.24 -5.60 1.14
CA TYR A 357 -3.81 -6.86 0.73
C TYR A 357 -5.35 -6.83 0.71
N ASP A 358 -5.98 -6.22 1.71
CA ASP A 358 -7.42 -6.04 1.78
C ASP A 358 -7.93 -5.16 0.63
N VAL A 359 -7.26 -4.04 0.35
CA VAL A 359 -7.56 -3.20 -0.83
C VAL A 359 -7.50 -4.01 -2.12
N LEU A 360 -6.50 -4.89 -2.27
CA LEU A 360 -6.37 -5.73 -3.46
C LEU A 360 -7.48 -6.79 -3.54
N ILE A 361 -7.78 -7.48 -2.44
CA ILE A 361 -8.83 -8.52 -2.41
C ILE A 361 -10.23 -7.93 -2.56
N ASP A 362 -10.51 -6.77 -1.99
CA ASP A 362 -11.81 -6.13 -2.10
C ASP A 362 -12.06 -5.62 -3.52
N ASN A 363 -11.00 -5.25 -4.24
CA ASN A 363 -11.10 -4.76 -5.62
C ASN A 363 -11.02 -5.87 -6.69
N PHE A 364 -10.16 -6.88 -6.52
CA PHE A 364 -9.94 -7.95 -7.50
C PHE A 364 -10.58 -9.29 -7.12
N GLY A 365 -10.95 -9.47 -5.85
CA GLY A 365 -11.39 -10.76 -5.33
C GLY A 365 -10.31 -11.83 -5.38
N THR A 366 -10.76 -13.06 -5.55
CA THR A 366 -9.95 -14.28 -5.50
C THR A 366 -9.98 -15.05 -6.82
N GLU A 367 -10.55 -14.48 -7.88
CA GLU A 367 -10.74 -15.19 -9.16
C GLU A 367 -9.43 -15.52 -9.89
N TYR A 368 -8.38 -14.74 -9.64
CA TYR A 368 -7.02 -14.95 -10.15
C TYR A 368 -6.21 -15.96 -9.33
N PHE A 369 -6.78 -16.47 -8.24
CA PHE A 369 -6.10 -17.40 -7.34
C PHE A 369 -6.64 -18.82 -7.48
N ALA A 370 -5.75 -19.79 -7.28
CA ALA A 370 -6.10 -21.20 -7.25
C ALA A 370 -5.28 -21.99 -6.22
N LEU A 371 -5.96 -22.85 -5.47
CA LEU A 371 -5.32 -23.83 -4.60
C LEU A 371 -5.15 -25.16 -5.32
N HIS A 372 -3.96 -25.75 -5.18
CA HIS A 372 -3.62 -27.04 -5.79
C HIS A 372 -2.96 -27.97 -4.77
N ASP A 373 -3.26 -29.27 -4.88
CA ASP A 373 -2.52 -30.32 -4.16
C ASP A 373 -1.04 -30.42 -4.64
N SER A 374 -0.73 -29.93 -5.85
CA SER A 374 0.59 -29.93 -6.46
C SER A 374 0.63 -29.06 -7.71
N HIS A 375 1.78 -28.47 -8.04
CA HIS A 375 2.00 -27.72 -9.28
C HIS A 375 3.30 -28.12 -9.98
N GLU A 376 3.37 -28.00 -11.31
CA GLU A 376 4.54 -28.46 -12.09
C GLU A 376 5.77 -27.56 -11.97
N SER A 377 5.56 -26.29 -11.60
CA SER A 377 6.62 -25.31 -11.32
C SER A 377 7.33 -25.59 -9.99
N ILE A 378 6.76 -26.41 -9.10
CA ILE A 378 7.37 -26.73 -7.81
C ILE A 378 8.26 -27.98 -7.93
N PRO A 379 9.55 -27.91 -7.56
CA PRO A 379 10.46 -29.06 -7.64
C PRO A 379 9.99 -30.29 -6.82
N GLU A 380 10.24 -31.50 -7.34
CA GLU A 380 9.80 -32.76 -6.72
C GLU A 380 10.38 -33.02 -5.31
N ASP A 381 11.49 -32.36 -4.96
CA ASP A 381 12.19 -32.48 -3.69
C ASP A 381 11.75 -31.46 -2.63
N VAL A 382 10.91 -30.48 -2.99
CA VAL A 382 10.28 -29.55 -2.04
C VAL A 382 9.12 -30.26 -1.32
N SER A 383 9.09 -30.16 0.00
CA SER A 383 8.03 -30.73 0.84
C SER A 383 7.03 -29.64 1.24
N TYR A 384 5.79 -29.77 0.79
CA TYR A 384 4.71 -28.82 1.04
C TYR A 384 3.35 -29.54 1.21
N GLU A 385 2.36 -28.86 1.76
CA GLU A 385 0.97 -29.35 1.91
C GLU A 385 0.10 -28.93 0.72
N GLN A 386 0.26 -27.69 0.26
CA GLN A 386 -0.52 -27.13 -0.85
C GLN A 386 0.30 -26.13 -1.67
N VAL A 387 -0.20 -25.80 -2.86
CA VAL A 387 0.32 -24.71 -3.69
C VAL A 387 -0.78 -23.68 -3.89
N LEU A 388 -0.48 -22.44 -3.53
CA LEU A 388 -1.27 -21.28 -3.89
C LEU A 388 -0.71 -20.68 -5.18
N SER A 389 -1.53 -20.62 -6.22
CA SER A 389 -1.19 -19.99 -7.49
C SER A 389 -1.94 -18.68 -7.63
N PHE A 390 -1.27 -17.67 -8.19
CA PHE A 390 -1.87 -16.47 -8.73
C PHE A 390 -1.55 -16.40 -10.22
N SER A 391 -2.52 -16.07 -11.07
CA SER A 391 -2.24 -15.87 -12.49
C SER A 391 -3.22 -14.89 -13.12
N ILE A 392 -2.69 -14.06 -14.02
CA ILE A 392 -3.45 -13.12 -14.84
C ILE A 392 -3.25 -13.47 -16.29
N GLU A 393 -4.34 -13.53 -17.06
CA GLU A 393 -4.29 -13.69 -18.51
C GLU A 393 -4.37 -12.32 -19.21
N ASP A 394 -3.92 -12.27 -20.47
CA ASP A 394 -4.00 -11.06 -21.30
C ASP A 394 -5.42 -10.48 -21.42
N GLU A 395 -6.45 -11.34 -21.35
CA GLU A 395 -7.84 -10.90 -21.41
C GLU A 395 -8.31 -10.14 -20.16
N ASP A 396 -7.66 -10.34 -19.03
CA ASP A 396 -7.98 -9.71 -17.74
C ASP A 396 -7.36 -8.31 -17.62
N LEU A 397 -6.31 -8.02 -18.40
CA LEU A 397 -5.45 -6.85 -18.26
C LEU A 397 -6.21 -5.52 -18.28
N LYS A 398 -7.19 -5.42 -19.18
CA LYS A 398 -7.98 -4.19 -19.32
C LYS A 398 -8.82 -3.93 -18.07
N ASP A 399 -9.45 -4.97 -17.53
CA ASP A 399 -10.30 -4.84 -16.36
C ASP A 399 -9.43 -4.58 -15.13
N ILE A 400 -8.30 -5.29 -15.00
CA ILE A 400 -7.33 -5.07 -13.91
C ILE A 400 -6.81 -3.64 -13.90
N ILE A 401 -6.27 -3.14 -15.02
CA ILE A 401 -5.71 -1.78 -15.06
C ILE A 401 -6.79 -0.72 -14.81
N THR A 402 -8.01 -0.94 -15.28
CA THR A 402 -9.14 -0.05 -14.99
C THR A 402 -9.43 0.00 -13.49
N VAL A 403 -9.53 -1.17 -12.83
CA VAL A 403 -9.74 -1.25 -11.38
C VAL A 403 -8.57 -0.66 -10.60
N VAL A 404 -7.33 -0.89 -11.04
CA VAL A 404 -6.13 -0.28 -10.43
C VAL A 404 -6.24 1.24 -10.46
N GLU A 405 -6.51 1.83 -11.62
CA GLU A 405 -6.55 3.29 -11.77
C GLU A 405 -7.76 3.93 -11.08
N GLU A 406 -8.92 3.28 -11.14
CA GLU A 406 -10.18 3.87 -10.65
C GLU A 406 -10.43 3.62 -9.15
N SER A 407 -9.89 2.54 -8.57
CA SER A 407 -10.20 2.14 -7.18
C SER A 407 -8.94 1.91 -6.34
N VAL A 408 -8.02 1.04 -6.78
CA VAL A 408 -6.86 0.65 -5.96
C VAL A 408 -5.91 1.80 -5.71
N ILE A 409 -5.51 2.57 -6.73
CA ILE A 409 -4.60 3.71 -6.56
C ILE A 409 -5.18 4.73 -5.57
N PRO A 410 -6.44 5.20 -5.70
CA PRO A 410 -7.06 6.07 -4.70
C PRO A 410 -7.05 5.52 -3.26
N GLU A 411 -7.38 4.25 -3.07
CA GLU A 411 -7.38 3.61 -1.74
C GLU A 411 -5.96 3.50 -1.18
N LEU A 412 -5.01 3.09 -2.02
CA LEU A 412 -3.59 3.05 -1.69
C LEU A 412 -3.00 4.45 -1.45
N GLU A 413 -3.47 5.52 -2.11
CA GLU A 413 -3.03 6.89 -1.84
C GLU A 413 -3.36 7.31 -0.39
N GLY A 414 -4.47 6.81 0.17
CA GLY A 414 -4.80 6.99 1.59
C GLY A 414 -3.73 6.39 2.50
N ILE A 415 -3.38 5.13 2.23
CA ILE A 415 -2.32 4.39 2.93
C ILE A 415 -0.96 5.10 2.74
N PHE A 416 -0.57 5.42 1.50
CA PHE A 416 0.71 6.05 1.12
C PHE A 416 0.89 7.51 1.56
N SER A 417 -0.18 8.19 1.93
CA SER A 417 -0.12 9.57 2.44
C SER A 417 0.19 9.67 3.94
N GLN A 418 0.32 8.54 4.63
CA GLN A 418 0.67 8.50 6.05
C GLN A 418 2.12 8.99 6.31
N PRO A 419 2.39 9.69 7.43
CA PRO A 419 3.73 10.16 7.79
C PRO A 419 4.77 9.03 7.85
N GLY A 420 5.94 9.22 7.23
CA GLY A 420 7.04 8.24 7.20
C GLY A 420 7.06 7.33 5.97
N MET A 421 5.94 7.16 5.25
CA MET A 421 5.82 6.14 4.20
C MET A 421 6.57 6.49 2.90
N ALA A 422 6.61 7.77 2.49
CA ALA A 422 7.36 8.23 1.32
C ALA A 422 8.89 8.03 1.45
N SER A 423 9.39 7.93 2.69
CA SER A 423 10.82 7.72 2.97
C SER A 423 11.26 6.27 2.73
N MET A 424 10.32 5.32 2.81
CA MET A 424 10.61 3.89 2.73
C MET A 424 10.50 3.29 1.32
N LEU A 425 9.80 3.97 0.41
CA LEU A 425 9.70 3.58 -1.00
C LEU A 425 10.91 4.03 -1.83
N GLY A 426 12.09 4.17 -1.21
CA GLY A 426 13.31 4.63 -1.88
C GLY A 426 13.21 6.05 -2.43
N GLY A 427 12.37 6.90 -1.84
CA GLY A 427 12.18 8.29 -2.23
C GLY A 427 11.15 8.53 -3.33
N VAL A 428 10.32 7.54 -3.70
CA VAL A 428 9.11 7.79 -4.50
C VAL A 428 8.11 8.53 -3.63
N THR A 429 8.06 9.84 -3.79
CA THR A 429 7.13 10.71 -3.05
C THR A 429 5.70 10.53 -3.56
N ALA A 430 4.68 10.78 -2.72
CA ALA A 430 3.29 10.90 -3.17
C ALA A 430 3.15 11.88 -4.37
N GLN A 431 4.04 12.87 -4.45
CA GLN A 431 4.14 13.80 -5.57
C GLN A 431 4.66 13.16 -6.87
N GLU A 432 5.48 12.11 -6.80
CA GLU A 432 5.90 11.29 -7.94
C GLU A 432 4.85 10.25 -8.34
N ALA A 433 4.13 9.67 -7.37
CA ALA A 433 2.98 8.80 -7.61
C ALA A 433 1.84 9.54 -8.33
N SER A 434 1.39 10.69 -7.81
CA SER A 434 0.36 11.51 -8.49
C SER A 434 0.86 12.10 -9.82
N LYS A 435 2.18 12.26 -10.00
CA LYS A 435 2.77 12.65 -11.29
C LYS A 435 2.74 11.49 -12.30
N LEU A 436 2.98 10.25 -11.87
CA LEU A 436 2.79 9.06 -12.70
C LEU A 436 1.31 8.90 -13.10
N GLN A 437 0.39 9.16 -12.17
CA GLN A 437 -1.07 9.13 -12.39
C GLN A 437 -1.53 10.19 -13.40
N SER A 438 -1.16 11.47 -13.20
CA SER A 438 -1.54 12.56 -14.13
C SER A 438 -0.90 12.43 -15.53
N GLU A 439 0.22 11.72 -15.66
CA GLU A 439 0.85 11.41 -16.95
C GLU A 439 0.24 10.17 -17.64
N ALA A 440 -0.46 9.30 -16.89
CA ALA A 440 -1.15 8.10 -17.39
C ALA A 440 -2.47 8.41 -18.12
N GLU A 441 -3.23 9.42 -17.68
CA GLU A 441 -4.57 9.80 -18.19
C GLU A 441 -4.66 10.12 -19.70
N ALA A 442 -3.53 10.33 -20.38
CA ALA A 442 -3.51 10.54 -21.83
C ALA A 442 -3.54 9.21 -22.60
N ASP A 443 -4.75 8.72 -22.91
CA ASP A 443 -5.06 7.62 -23.85
C ASP A 443 -4.72 6.20 -23.35
N LEU A 444 -5.29 5.83 -22.19
CA LEU A 444 -5.19 4.48 -21.60
C LEU A 444 -5.62 3.37 -22.56
N ASP A 445 -6.76 3.55 -23.24
CA ASP A 445 -7.26 2.58 -24.22
C ASP A 445 -6.23 2.30 -25.32
N ALA A 446 -5.59 3.34 -25.86
CA ALA A 446 -4.56 3.18 -26.89
C ALA A 446 -3.26 2.56 -26.36
N PHE A 447 -2.97 2.70 -25.06
CA PHE A 447 -1.85 2.02 -24.42
C PHE A 447 -2.13 0.53 -24.24
N LEU A 448 -3.31 0.19 -23.71
CA LEU A 448 -3.77 -1.19 -23.50
C LEU A 448 -3.89 -1.97 -24.82
N ASP A 449 -4.38 -1.33 -25.89
CA ASP A 449 -4.47 -1.95 -27.22
C ASP A 449 -3.10 -2.38 -27.80
N ASN A 450 -2.00 -1.88 -27.24
CA ASN A 450 -0.63 -2.14 -27.68
C ASN A 450 0.18 -2.93 -26.65
N LEU A 451 -0.42 -3.32 -25.52
CA LEU A 451 0.21 -4.07 -24.44
C LEU A 451 -0.24 -5.54 -24.54
N ASP A 452 0.70 -6.48 -24.50
CA ASP A 452 0.43 -7.92 -24.48
C ASP A 452 1.08 -8.53 -23.22
N ILE A 453 0.34 -9.32 -22.45
CA ILE A 453 0.88 -10.16 -21.38
C ILE A 453 1.06 -11.58 -21.91
N GLU A 454 2.31 -12.04 -21.95
CA GLU A 454 2.63 -13.41 -22.37
C GLU A 454 2.56 -14.39 -21.20
N ALA A 455 2.95 -13.94 -20.00
CA ALA A 455 2.84 -14.69 -18.75
C ALA A 455 2.73 -13.72 -17.57
N PHE A 456 1.78 -13.99 -16.68
CA PHE A 456 1.77 -13.46 -15.33
C PHE A 456 1.31 -14.58 -14.41
N ASP A 457 2.26 -15.25 -13.77
CA ASP A 457 1.96 -16.33 -12.85
C ASP A 457 2.95 -16.35 -11.69
N VAL A 458 2.43 -16.69 -10.51
CA VAL A 458 3.19 -16.89 -9.27
C VAL A 458 2.66 -18.17 -8.61
N HIS A 459 3.55 -19.00 -8.09
CA HIS A 459 3.23 -20.25 -7.43
C HIS A 459 4.01 -20.40 -6.12
N GLN A 460 3.27 -20.38 -5.01
CA GLN A 460 3.81 -20.52 -3.66
C GLN A 460 3.50 -21.90 -3.10
N ALA A 461 4.54 -22.66 -2.78
CA ALA A 461 4.42 -23.93 -2.06
C ALA A 461 4.39 -23.65 -0.54
N ILE A 462 3.29 -24.05 0.10
CA ILE A 462 2.98 -23.73 1.49
C ILE A 462 2.97 -25.02 2.33
N THR A 463 3.57 -24.97 3.52
CA THR A 463 3.67 -26.12 4.45
C THR A 463 2.42 -26.29 5.33
N GLU A 464 2.38 -27.34 6.17
CA GLU A 464 1.33 -27.52 7.18
C GLU A 464 1.35 -26.43 8.28
N ASP A 465 2.47 -25.73 8.43
CA ASP A 465 2.67 -24.62 9.39
C ASP A 465 2.58 -23.25 8.68
N ASP A 466 1.95 -23.21 7.50
CA ASP A 466 1.68 -22.01 6.69
C ASP A 466 2.90 -21.25 6.16
N TYR A 467 4.12 -21.79 6.33
CA TYR A 467 5.33 -21.22 5.73
C TYR A 467 5.40 -21.45 4.22
N ILE A 468 5.78 -20.41 3.48
CA ILE A 468 6.20 -20.52 2.08
C ILE A 468 7.60 -21.12 2.04
N VAL A 469 7.73 -22.33 1.50
CA VAL A 469 9.03 -23.04 1.32
C VAL A 469 9.62 -22.85 -0.07
N TYR A 470 8.79 -22.49 -1.03
CA TYR A 470 9.20 -22.23 -2.40
C TYR A 470 8.24 -21.23 -3.03
N ASP A 471 8.79 -20.21 -3.66
CA ASP A 471 8.06 -19.21 -4.44
C ASP A 471 8.70 -19.12 -5.82
N THR A 472 7.88 -19.12 -6.86
CA THR A 472 8.35 -19.04 -8.23
C THR A 472 7.35 -18.25 -9.04
N GLY A 473 7.86 -17.42 -9.94
CA GLY A 473 6.98 -16.59 -10.76
C GLY A 473 7.58 -16.26 -12.10
N ASN A 474 6.69 -15.98 -13.04
CA ASN A 474 7.03 -15.51 -14.36
C ASN A 474 6.16 -14.29 -14.73
N PHE A 475 6.85 -13.26 -15.20
CA PHE A 475 6.26 -12.01 -15.65
C PHE A 475 6.86 -11.63 -17.00
N ASP A 476 6.12 -11.88 -18.07
CA ASP A 476 6.50 -11.55 -19.44
C ASP A 476 5.48 -10.59 -20.04
N ILE A 477 5.93 -9.36 -20.33
CA ILE A 477 5.11 -8.30 -20.91
C ILE A 477 5.77 -7.72 -22.15
N SER A 478 4.97 -7.39 -23.15
CA SER A 478 5.45 -6.69 -24.34
C SER A 478 4.55 -5.53 -24.72
N TYR A 479 5.13 -4.52 -25.35
CA TYR A 479 4.43 -3.37 -25.87
C TYR A 479 4.84 -3.13 -27.31
N THR A 480 3.87 -3.01 -28.21
CA THR A 480 4.11 -2.88 -29.66
C THR A 480 3.46 -1.62 -30.22
N ASP A 481 4.27 -0.72 -30.81
CA ASP A 481 3.78 0.46 -31.51
C ASP A 481 4.34 0.58 -32.95
N GLU A 482 4.23 1.76 -33.56
CA GLU A 482 4.75 2.02 -34.92
C GLU A 482 6.28 1.95 -35.01
N GLU A 483 7.00 2.12 -33.90
CA GLU A 483 8.47 2.10 -33.82
C GLU A 483 9.02 0.69 -33.56
N GLY A 484 8.20 -0.21 -33.01
CA GLY A 484 8.49 -1.64 -32.89
C GLY A 484 7.96 -2.24 -31.58
N THR A 485 8.43 -3.44 -31.25
CA THR A 485 8.07 -4.14 -30.00
C THR A 485 9.19 -3.99 -28.98
N ILE A 486 8.81 -3.60 -27.76
CA ILE A 486 9.64 -3.65 -26.56
C ILE A 486 9.10 -4.79 -25.69
N SER A 487 9.96 -5.65 -25.16
CA SER A 487 9.55 -6.69 -24.22
C SER A 487 10.39 -6.65 -22.95
N PHE A 488 9.79 -7.09 -21.86
CA PHE A 488 10.39 -7.21 -20.55
C PHE A 488 9.91 -8.53 -19.93
N GLY A 489 10.84 -9.35 -19.49
CA GLY A 489 10.57 -10.63 -18.85
C GLY A 489 11.33 -10.73 -17.53
N ILE A 490 10.66 -11.16 -16.47
CA ILE A 490 11.26 -11.58 -15.21
C ILE A 490 10.78 -13.00 -14.94
N SER A 491 11.68 -13.93 -14.70
CA SER A 491 11.36 -15.19 -14.05
C SER A 491 12.20 -15.35 -12.81
N TYR A 492 11.63 -15.90 -11.73
CA TYR A 492 12.38 -16.15 -10.52
C TYR A 492 11.97 -17.47 -9.86
N ASP A 493 12.90 -18.01 -9.09
CA ASP A 493 12.72 -19.16 -8.22
C ASP A 493 13.38 -18.84 -6.88
N MET A 494 12.66 -19.02 -5.78
CA MET A 494 13.13 -18.76 -4.44
C MET A 494 12.74 -19.90 -3.51
N ALA A 495 13.73 -20.53 -2.90
CA ALA A 495 13.55 -21.51 -1.85
C ALA A 495 13.82 -20.88 -0.48
N MET A 496 12.98 -21.22 0.50
CA MET A 496 13.16 -20.84 1.90
C MET A 496 13.24 -22.09 2.78
N ASP A 497 14.16 -22.08 3.74
CA ASP A 497 14.41 -23.21 4.65
C ASP A 497 14.93 -22.70 6.02
N ASN A 498 15.21 -23.61 6.95
CA ASN A 498 15.73 -23.33 8.29
C ASN A 498 14.85 -22.37 9.12
N PHE A 499 13.53 -22.45 8.95
CA PHE A 499 12.56 -21.64 9.68
C PHE A 499 12.71 -21.82 11.19
N ASN A 500 12.88 -20.71 11.91
CA ASN A 500 13.02 -20.70 13.37
C ASN A 500 14.19 -21.56 13.91
N GLU A 501 15.21 -21.78 13.08
CA GLU A 501 16.45 -22.48 13.45
C GLU A 501 17.66 -21.53 13.52
N ASP A 502 18.80 -22.01 14.05
CA ASP A 502 20.04 -21.25 14.07
C ASP A 502 20.54 -21.04 12.62
N VAL A 503 20.65 -19.78 12.19
CA VAL A 503 21.17 -19.42 10.86
C VAL A 503 22.64 -19.01 10.90
N THR A 504 23.30 -19.06 9.74
CA THR A 504 24.68 -18.60 9.57
C THR A 504 24.76 -17.51 8.52
N PHE A 505 25.38 -16.39 8.89
CA PHE A 505 25.69 -15.27 8.01
C PHE A 505 27.05 -15.50 7.34
N THR A 506 27.15 -15.31 6.02
CA THR A 506 28.38 -15.55 5.25
C THR A 506 29.38 -14.43 5.47
N TYR A 507 28.89 -13.18 5.42
CA TYR A 507 29.68 -11.98 5.65
C TYR A 507 29.51 -11.48 7.09
N GLY A 508 28.26 -11.40 7.56
CA GLY A 508 27.91 -10.93 8.89
C GLY A 508 28.28 -9.46 9.15
N LEU A 509 28.12 -9.04 10.38
CA LEU A 509 28.44 -7.68 10.80
C LEU A 509 29.97 -7.45 10.91
N PRO A 510 30.46 -6.22 10.69
CA PRO A 510 31.88 -5.88 10.86
C PRO A 510 32.38 -6.22 12.27
N GLU A 511 33.58 -6.81 12.38
CA GLU A 511 34.15 -7.21 13.67
C GLU A 511 34.88 -6.06 14.38
N SER A 512 35.22 -4.98 13.64
CA SER A 512 35.96 -3.84 14.18
C SER A 512 35.72 -2.52 13.42
N GLU A 513 35.92 -1.38 14.10
CA GLU A 513 35.80 -0.04 13.48
C GLU A 513 36.77 0.19 12.31
N ASP A 514 37.89 -0.55 12.23
CA ASP A 514 38.86 -0.42 11.13
C ASP A 514 38.34 -1.04 9.81
N GLU A 515 37.28 -1.84 9.87
CA GLU A 515 36.58 -2.45 8.73
C GLU A 515 35.45 -1.57 8.19
N ILE A 516 35.14 -0.45 8.87
CA ILE A 516 34.01 0.42 8.53
C ILE A 516 34.50 1.63 7.73
N ILE A 517 33.76 1.94 6.68
CA ILE A 517 33.80 3.19 5.94
C ILE A 517 32.47 3.87 6.24
N THR A 518 32.52 5.06 6.84
CA THR A 518 31.29 5.78 7.20
C THR A 518 30.64 6.41 5.97
N PHE A 519 29.32 6.58 6.00
CA PHE A 519 28.61 7.28 4.93
C PHE A 519 29.16 8.68 4.64
N ASP A 520 29.56 9.43 5.68
CA ASP A 520 30.24 10.72 5.54
C ASP A 520 31.54 10.61 4.72
N GLU A 521 32.37 9.58 4.95
CA GLU A 521 33.58 9.33 4.17
C GLU A 521 33.26 9.02 2.69
N VAL A 522 32.14 8.35 2.42
CA VAL A 522 31.66 8.10 1.06
C VAL A 522 31.26 9.39 0.37
N ILE A 523 30.46 10.23 1.04
CA ILE A 523 30.03 11.52 0.49
C ILE A 523 31.23 12.43 0.24
N GLU A 524 32.16 12.56 1.20
CA GLU A 524 33.38 13.35 1.01
C GLU A 524 34.19 12.86 -0.19
N TRP A 525 34.36 11.55 -0.35
CA TRP A 525 35.07 10.97 -1.50
C TRP A 525 34.35 11.24 -2.83
N GLN A 526 33.02 11.11 -2.88
CA GLN A 526 32.21 11.40 -4.08
C GLN A 526 32.30 12.87 -4.47
N GLU A 527 32.19 13.79 -3.50
CA GLU A 527 32.36 15.23 -3.73
C GLU A 527 33.74 15.56 -4.30
N GLU A 528 34.82 14.96 -3.79
CA GLU A 528 36.17 15.12 -4.33
C GLU A 528 36.30 14.64 -5.78
N GLN A 529 35.61 13.56 -6.17
CA GLN A 529 35.58 13.10 -7.57
C GLN A 529 34.84 14.10 -8.48
N LEU A 530 33.75 14.69 -7.98
CA LEU A 530 32.92 15.65 -8.74
C LEU A 530 33.60 17.02 -8.90
N GLU A 531 34.33 17.52 -7.90
CA GLU A 531 35.13 18.75 -8.01
C GLU A 531 36.21 18.63 -9.12
N GLY A 532 36.64 17.41 -9.45
CA GLY A 532 37.55 17.13 -10.56
C GLY A 532 36.92 17.23 -11.97
N ILE A 533 35.59 17.32 -12.07
CA ILE A 533 34.80 17.23 -13.32
C ILE A 533 34.28 18.61 -13.79
N GLU A 534 34.52 19.70 -13.04
CA GLU A 534 34.09 21.08 -13.38
C GLU A 534 34.63 21.64 -14.73
N ASP A 535 35.50 20.92 -15.46
CA ASP A 535 36.02 21.35 -16.77
C ASP A 535 35.16 20.93 -17.99
N PHE A 536 33.91 20.48 -17.80
CA PHE A 536 33.00 20.08 -18.89
C PHE A 536 31.73 20.95 -19.10
N GLU A 537 31.73 22.21 -18.66
CA GLU A 537 30.79 23.23 -19.18
C GLU A 537 31.24 23.75 -20.57
N GLU A 538 31.29 22.89 -21.59
CA GLU A 538 31.38 23.35 -22.99
C GLU A 538 30.84 22.30 -23.98
N VAL A 539 29.58 21.86 -23.79
CA VAL A 539 28.79 21.34 -24.92
C VAL A 539 27.77 22.42 -25.28
N GLU A 540 28.15 23.22 -26.27
CA GLU A 540 27.34 24.30 -26.85
C GLU A 540 25.91 23.82 -27.15
N ALA A 541 24.96 24.65 -26.72
CA ALA A 541 23.58 24.61 -27.16
C ALA A 541 23.49 24.42 -28.67
N ILE A 542 22.90 23.30 -29.10
CA ILE A 542 22.31 23.22 -30.43
C ILE A 542 21.05 24.08 -30.38
N GLU A 543 21.21 25.38 -30.66
CA GLU A 543 20.12 26.25 -31.05
C GLU A 543 19.44 25.63 -32.27
N THR A 544 18.20 25.19 -32.10
CA THR A 544 17.29 24.90 -33.19
C THR A 544 16.96 26.21 -33.92
N GLU A 545 17.58 26.45 -35.08
CA GLU A 545 17.03 27.33 -36.11
C GLU A 545 16.37 26.49 -37.22
N GLU A 546 15.11 26.88 -37.50
CA GLU A 546 14.15 26.54 -38.57
C GLU A 546 13.24 25.32 -38.44
#